data_AF-A0A9W7TLU8-F1
#
_entry.id   AF-A0A9W7TLU8-F1
#
_cell.length_a   1.000
_cell.length_b   1.000
_cell.length_c   1.000
_cell.angle_alpha   90.00
_cell.angle_beta   90.00
_cell.angle_gamma   90.00
#
_symmetry.space_group_name_H-M   'P 1'
#
loop_
_entity.id
_entity.type
_entity.pdbx_description
1 polymer ?
#
loop_
_entity_poly.entity_id
_entity_poly.type
_entity_poly.pdbx_seq_one_letter_code
_entity_poly.pdbx_strand_id
1 'polypeptide(L)'
;MTSSLTQNALPCTLVDSCLVPYRSCDSSRKLLLFLIDGFRYDYTDDLQNLGGFREIVENGVKVDYMTPDFPSLSYPNYYSLMTVKALRTYRDWSNKADMAAIYYEKIDVEGHHHGPRSPQIKSAVHSLDQALQYLNRIIKEKSMRDEINVVMFSDHGMTELKWMENVIELDKYTSMSNIIKMMDRGPVVSLWPKQDKCEEVYQNLSKVNNMKVYKKQEIPDRYHYRNGRFVSTLTLVAEPGWFIAENKGKLPFWKNSTGGAEGWQHGWHGYDNEFIDMRGFFLAQGPDFKTNFRAGPIRSVDVYNILCRTLGIEPLPNNGSWSRVESMLRSSTDVTRPALIYSLLLSLLLLMQSEIF
;
A
#
# COMPACT_ATOMS: atom_id res chain seq x y z
N MET A 1 -49.46 19.45 -40.93
CA MET A 1 -48.35 19.00 -41.80
C MET A 1 -47.09 19.64 -41.23
N THR A 2 -46.50 19.01 -40.22
CA THR A 2 -45.33 18.11 -40.33
C THR A 2 -44.01 18.86 -40.54
N SER A 3 -43.23 18.80 -39.47
CA SER A 3 -41.81 19.10 -39.33
C SER A 3 -40.91 18.39 -40.36
N SER A 4 -39.82 19.04 -40.78
CA SER A 4 -38.45 18.49 -40.70
C SER A 4 -37.46 19.46 -41.35
N LEU A 5 -36.47 19.90 -40.57
CA LEU A 5 -35.20 20.42 -41.10
C LEU A 5 -34.11 19.66 -40.36
N THR A 6 -33.42 18.82 -41.13
CA THR A 6 -32.35 17.92 -40.74
C THR A 6 -31.05 18.70 -40.51
N GLN A 7 -30.45 18.52 -39.33
CA GLN A 7 -29.05 18.92 -39.10
C GLN A 7 -28.13 17.77 -39.52
N ASN A 8 -27.29 18.04 -40.52
CA ASN A 8 -26.17 17.18 -40.90
C ASN A 8 -25.06 17.31 -39.85
N ALA A 9 -24.81 16.24 -39.10
CA ALA A 9 -23.62 16.10 -38.27
C ALA A 9 -22.55 15.32 -39.05
N LEU A 10 -21.35 15.90 -39.16
CA LEU A 10 -20.14 15.27 -39.69
C LEU A 10 -19.68 14.14 -38.75
N PRO A 11 -19.18 13.01 -39.25
CA PRO A 11 -18.71 11.92 -38.41
C PRO A 11 -17.35 12.28 -37.77
N CYS A 12 -17.34 12.32 -36.44
CA CYS A 12 -16.13 12.40 -35.64
C CYS A 12 -15.47 11.01 -35.67
N THR A 13 -14.31 10.90 -36.32
CA THR A 13 -13.49 9.68 -36.32
C THR A 13 -12.96 9.44 -34.91
N LEU A 14 -13.46 8.40 -34.26
CA LEU A 14 -12.94 7.87 -33.01
C LEU A 14 -11.50 7.40 -33.24
N VAL A 15 -10.58 7.96 -32.45
CA VAL A 15 -9.23 7.45 -32.29
C VAL A 15 -9.36 6.20 -31.43
N ASP A 16 -9.00 5.03 -31.99
CA ASP A 16 -8.93 3.76 -31.26
C ASP A 16 -8.00 3.92 -30.05
N SER A 17 -8.60 4.04 -28.86
CA SER A 17 -7.89 3.77 -27.62
C SER A 17 -7.64 2.27 -27.54
N CYS A 18 -6.40 1.87 -27.26
CA CYS A 18 -6.04 0.48 -26.96
C CYS A 18 -6.86 -0.02 -25.76
N LEU A 19 -8.04 -0.57 -26.01
CA LEU A 19 -8.81 -1.32 -25.05
C LEU A 19 -8.10 -2.66 -24.84
N VAL A 20 -7.39 -2.77 -23.72
CA VAL A 20 -6.86 -4.05 -23.25
C VAL A 20 -8.06 -4.97 -23.00
N PRO A 21 -8.13 -6.17 -23.61
CA PRO A 21 -9.29 -7.03 -23.48
C PRO A 21 -9.48 -7.46 -22.01
N TYR A 22 -10.55 -6.97 -21.40
CA TYR A 22 -11.04 -7.44 -20.10
C TYR A 22 -11.55 -8.87 -20.26
N ARG A 23 -11.21 -9.76 -19.31
CA ARG A 23 -11.80 -11.10 -19.30
C ARG A 23 -13.32 -10.95 -19.13
N SER A 24 -14.09 -11.52 -20.06
CA SER A 24 -15.52 -11.72 -19.84
C SER A 24 -15.72 -12.62 -18.61
N CYS A 25 -16.73 -12.30 -17.83
CA CYS A 25 -17.23 -12.94 -16.61
C CYS A 25 -17.19 -14.48 -16.65
N ASP A 26 -16.03 -15.07 -16.39
CA ASP A 26 -15.85 -16.48 -16.09
C ASP A 26 -15.21 -16.53 -14.71
N SER A 27 -16.06 -16.55 -13.68
CA SER A 27 -15.74 -16.67 -12.25
C SER A 27 -14.54 -15.82 -11.77
N SER A 28 -14.78 -14.56 -11.42
CA SER A 28 -13.77 -13.75 -10.68
C SER A 28 -13.25 -14.53 -9.48
N ARG A 29 -11.93 -14.62 -9.34
CA ARG A 29 -11.30 -15.39 -8.28
C ARG A 29 -11.39 -14.65 -6.96
N LYS A 30 -11.41 -15.39 -5.85
CA LYS A 30 -11.48 -14.78 -4.53
C LYS A 30 -10.17 -14.06 -4.23
N LEU A 31 -10.25 -12.95 -3.50
CA LEU A 31 -9.08 -12.18 -3.08
C LEU A 31 -9.00 -12.15 -1.55
N LEU A 32 -7.86 -12.56 -1.02
CA LEU A 32 -7.49 -12.35 0.37
C LEU A 32 -6.38 -11.32 0.44
N LEU A 33 -6.67 -10.21 1.08
CA LEU A 33 -5.80 -9.06 1.18
C LEU A 33 -5.30 -8.86 2.61
N PHE A 34 -4.00 -8.66 2.75
CA PHE A 34 -3.36 -8.32 4.02
C PHE A 34 -2.67 -6.95 3.93
N LEU A 35 -3.09 -6.03 4.79
CA LEU A 35 -2.34 -4.82 5.12
C LEU A 35 -1.55 -5.08 6.40
N ILE A 36 -0.22 -5.16 6.29
CA ILE A 36 0.68 -5.37 7.42
C ILE A 36 1.38 -4.04 7.71
N ASP A 37 0.90 -3.34 8.74
CA ASP A 37 1.36 -1.99 9.11
C ASP A 37 2.87 -1.98 9.45
N GLY A 38 3.57 -0.94 9.01
CA GLY A 38 4.96 -0.67 9.37
C GLY A 38 5.96 -1.73 8.89
N PHE A 39 5.54 -2.63 8.01
CA PHE A 39 6.41 -3.69 7.49
C PHE A 39 7.37 -3.12 6.42
N ARG A 40 8.62 -2.94 6.80
CA ARG A 40 9.67 -2.41 5.92
C ARG A 40 10.11 -3.45 4.88
N TYR A 41 10.48 -2.98 3.69
CA TYR A 41 10.81 -3.84 2.55
C TYR A 41 11.87 -4.93 2.84
N ASP A 42 12.83 -4.65 3.72
CA ASP A 42 13.98 -5.51 4.05
C ASP A 42 13.68 -6.54 5.16
N TYR A 43 12.51 -6.48 5.82
CA TYR A 43 12.15 -7.45 6.86
C TYR A 43 11.88 -8.87 6.31
N THR A 44 11.78 -9.02 4.98
CA THR A 44 11.69 -10.34 4.32
C THR A 44 13.01 -10.84 3.73
N ASP A 45 14.15 -10.18 3.95
CA ASP A 45 15.41 -10.57 3.30
C ASP A 45 15.94 -11.94 3.77
N ASP A 46 15.64 -12.34 5.01
CA ASP A 46 16.01 -13.64 5.58
C ASP A 46 14.94 -14.72 5.31
N LEU A 47 14.61 -14.93 4.03
CA LEU A 47 13.62 -15.95 3.62
C LEU A 47 13.99 -17.38 4.04
N GLN A 48 15.25 -17.65 4.38
CA GLN A 48 15.68 -18.98 4.83
C GLN A 48 15.02 -19.34 6.18
N ASN A 49 14.79 -18.34 7.03
CA ASN A 49 14.16 -18.52 8.34
C ASN A 49 12.65 -18.18 8.37
N LEU A 50 12.10 -17.68 7.25
CA LEU A 50 10.70 -17.29 7.11
C LEU A 50 9.98 -18.24 6.14
N GLY A 51 9.59 -19.42 6.64
CA GLY A 51 9.04 -20.49 5.80
C GLY A 51 7.70 -20.15 5.14
N GLY A 52 6.84 -19.38 5.82
CA GLY A 52 5.55 -18.94 5.28
C GLY A 52 5.72 -17.91 4.18
N PHE A 53 6.54 -16.88 4.40
CA PHE A 53 6.90 -15.89 3.39
C PHE A 53 7.65 -16.52 2.22
N ARG A 54 8.61 -17.42 2.47
CA ARG A 54 9.35 -18.13 1.43
C ARG A 54 8.40 -18.88 0.50
N GLU A 55 7.43 -19.60 1.05
CA GLU A 55 6.45 -20.31 0.22
C GLU A 55 5.63 -19.37 -0.67
N ILE A 56 5.22 -18.20 -0.15
CA ILE A 56 4.50 -17.18 -0.94
C ILE A 56 5.39 -16.64 -2.07
N VAL A 57 6.66 -16.38 -1.78
CA VAL A 57 7.63 -15.88 -2.74
C VAL A 57 7.91 -16.92 -3.85
N GLU A 58 8.10 -18.18 -3.48
CA GLU A 58 8.37 -19.28 -4.42
C GLU A 58 7.15 -19.58 -5.31
N ASN A 59 5.93 -19.43 -4.77
CA ASN A 59 4.69 -19.70 -5.50
C ASN A 59 4.03 -18.43 -6.07
N GLY A 60 4.74 -17.30 -6.06
CA GLY A 60 4.14 -16.01 -6.38
C GLY A 60 5.13 -14.97 -6.88
N VAL A 61 4.79 -13.72 -6.60
CA VAL A 61 5.51 -12.51 -6.97
C VAL A 61 6.02 -11.83 -5.71
N LYS A 62 7.29 -11.41 -5.75
CA LYS A 62 7.85 -10.43 -4.81
C LYS A 62 8.32 -9.20 -5.57
N VAL A 63 7.86 -8.04 -5.13
CA VAL A 63 8.42 -6.76 -5.57
C VAL A 63 9.67 -6.44 -4.74
N ASP A 64 10.67 -5.81 -5.34
CA ASP A 64 11.88 -5.37 -4.64
C ASP A 64 11.55 -4.48 -3.43
N TYR A 65 10.71 -3.46 -3.64
CA TYR A 65 10.08 -2.64 -2.61
C TYR A 65 8.89 -1.85 -3.16
N MET A 66 8.01 -1.41 -2.28
CA MET A 66 6.93 -0.49 -2.60
C MET A 66 7.22 0.90 -2.03
N THR A 67 7.18 1.93 -2.87
CA THR A 67 7.29 3.32 -2.42
C THR A 67 5.92 3.80 -1.93
N PRO A 68 5.78 4.25 -0.67
CA PRO A 68 4.52 4.80 -0.16
C PRO A 68 4.23 6.19 -0.76
N ASP A 69 3.03 6.69 -0.52
CA ASP A 69 2.71 8.10 -0.74
C ASP A 69 3.21 8.96 0.42
N PHE A 70 3.42 10.25 0.14
CA PHE A 70 3.73 11.25 1.16
C PHE A 70 2.44 11.83 1.79
N PRO A 71 2.39 12.03 3.12
CA PRO A 71 3.37 11.56 4.11
C PRO A 71 3.27 10.05 4.28
N SER A 72 4.37 9.37 4.61
CA SER A 72 4.40 7.91 4.81
C SER A 72 3.79 7.52 6.17
N LEU A 73 2.56 7.99 6.42
CA LEU A 73 1.71 7.71 7.58
C LEU A 73 0.60 6.75 7.16
N SER A 74 0.02 6.06 8.13
CA SER A 74 -0.90 4.96 7.90
C SER A 74 -2.18 5.41 7.20
N TYR A 75 -2.98 6.31 7.78
CA TYR A 75 -4.26 6.72 7.18
C TYR A 75 -4.17 7.28 5.74
N PRO A 76 -3.20 8.15 5.39
CA PRO A 76 -2.98 8.54 4.00
C PRO A 76 -2.71 7.35 3.07
N ASN A 77 -1.81 6.44 3.47
CA ASN A 77 -1.45 5.29 2.65
C ASN A 77 -2.55 4.22 2.59
N TYR A 78 -3.34 4.04 3.65
CA TYR A 78 -4.54 3.20 3.63
C TYR A 78 -5.47 3.64 2.51
N TYR A 79 -5.70 4.95 2.39
CA TYR A 79 -6.59 5.48 1.38
C TYR A 79 -5.99 5.38 -0.02
N SER A 80 -4.69 5.64 -0.19
CA SER A 80 -3.99 5.45 -1.47
C SER A 80 -3.99 3.99 -1.94
N LEU A 81 -3.84 3.03 -1.01
CA LEU A 81 -3.88 1.60 -1.29
C LEU A 81 -5.32 1.09 -1.53
N MET A 82 -6.30 1.67 -0.82
CA MET A 82 -7.66 1.17 -0.72
C MET A 82 -8.69 2.26 -1.06
N THR A 83 -8.58 2.96 -2.20
CA THR A 83 -9.68 3.78 -2.75
C THR A 83 -10.93 2.97 -3.14
N VAL A 84 -11.24 1.91 -2.39
CA VAL A 84 -12.54 1.25 -2.22
C VAL A 84 -12.85 1.13 -0.72
N LYS A 85 -14.01 1.67 -0.34
CA LYS A 85 -14.59 1.58 0.99
C LYS A 85 -15.28 0.21 1.15
N ALA A 86 -14.62 -0.76 1.76
CA ALA A 86 -15.30 -1.99 2.20
C ALA A 86 -14.53 -2.71 3.31
N LEU A 87 -15.05 -2.66 4.54
CA LEU A 87 -14.73 -3.64 5.58
C LEU A 87 -15.96 -3.89 6.45
N ARG A 88 -16.45 -5.14 6.45
CA ARG A 88 -17.06 -5.74 7.64
C ARG A 88 -16.85 -7.26 7.65
N THR A 89 -16.66 -7.71 8.89
CA THR A 89 -16.28 -8.97 9.52
C THR A 89 -16.91 -10.29 9.02
N TYR A 90 -16.23 -11.41 9.37
CA TYR A 90 -16.72 -12.74 9.84
C TYR A 90 -16.37 -14.03 9.06
N ARG A 91 -16.30 -15.11 9.85
CA ARG A 91 -16.10 -16.55 9.57
C ARG A 91 -17.13 -17.11 8.56
N ASP A 92 -16.68 -18.10 7.78
CA ASP A 92 -17.31 -18.77 6.63
C ASP A 92 -17.31 -17.97 5.32
N TRP A 93 -16.15 -18.02 4.66
CA TRP A 93 -15.79 -17.22 3.49
C TRP A 93 -16.14 -17.83 2.14
N SER A 94 -16.36 -19.15 2.06
CA SER A 94 -16.42 -19.83 0.75
C SER A 94 -17.57 -19.34 -0.13
N ASN A 95 -18.71 -18.90 0.44
CA ASN A 95 -19.89 -18.50 -0.33
C ASN A 95 -20.44 -17.09 -0.02
N LYS A 96 -19.75 -16.26 0.77
CA LYS A 96 -20.31 -14.96 1.25
C LYS A 96 -19.53 -13.73 0.82
N ALA A 97 -18.30 -13.89 0.34
CA ALA A 97 -17.48 -12.75 -0.02
C ALA A 97 -16.46 -13.10 -1.12
N ASP A 98 -16.20 -12.10 -1.95
CA ASP A 98 -15.25 -12.18 -3.06
C ASP A 98 -13.91 -11.51 -2.72
N MET A 99 -13.89 -10.58 -1.75
CA MET A 99 -12.68 -9.93 -1.21
C MET A 99 -12.66 -9.82 0.33
N ALA A 100 -11.62 -10.38 0.96
CA ALA A 100 -11.35 -10.30 2.40
C ALA A 100 -10.20 -9.32 2.58
N ALA A 101 -10.31 -8.38 3.51
CA ALA A 101 -9.18 -7.55 3.89
C ALA A 101 -8.91 -7.70 5.39
N ILE A 102 -7.64 -7.91 5.73
CA ILE A 102 -7.13 -8.12 7.09
C ILE A 102 -6.06 -7.07 7.35
N TYR A 103 -6.17 -6.39 8.49
CA TYR A 103 -5.19 -5.43 8.97
C TYR A 103 -4.41 -6.02 10.15
N TYR A 104 -3.08 -5.86 10.16
CA TYR A 104 -2.20 -6.33 11.22
C TYR A 104 -1.18 -5.27 11.62
N GLU A 105 -1.24 -4.83 12.88
CA GLU A 105 -0.53 -3.65 13.40
C GLU A 105 0.74 -3.95 14.21
N LYS A 106 0.91 -5.21 14.66
CA LYS A 106 1.90 -5.54 15.70
C LYS A 106 3.34 -5.18 15.30
N ILE A 107 3.70 -5.29 14.02
CA ILE A 107 5.06 -5.00 13.54
C ILE A 107 5.37 -3.50 13.65
N ASP A 108 4.42 -2.64 13.27
CA ASP A 108 4.54 -1.20 13.46
C ASP A 108 4.72 -0.83 14.94
N VAL A 109 3.88 -1.39 15.82
CA VAL A 109 3.96 -1.17 17.28
C VAL A 109 5.32 -1.54 17.85
N GLU A 110 5.85 -2.71 17.52
CA GLU A 110 7.18 -3.11 17.99
C GLU A 110 8.30 -2.26 17.37
N GLY A 111 8.11 -1.79 16.13
CA GLY A 111 9.02 -0.89 15.44
C GLY A 111 9.11 0.47 16.13
N HIS A 112 7.95 1.01 16.54
CA HIS A 112 7.87 2.22 17.35
C HIS A 112 8.54 2.04 18.72
N HIS A 113 8.14 1.02 19.48
CA HIS A 113 8.58 0.83 20.85
C HIS A 113 10.04 0.40 21.01
N HIS A 114 10.61 -0.30 20.03
CA HIS A 114 11.93 -0.92 20.16
C HIS A 114 12.90 -0.60 19.01
N GLY A 115 12.41 0.01 17.92
CA GLY A 115 13.19 0.35 16.74
C GLY A 115 13.17 -0.74 15.67
N PRO A 116 13.41 -0.37 14.39
CA PRO A 116 13.21 -1.25 13.24
C PRO A 116 14.16 -2.45 13.17
N ARG A 117 15.30 -2.40 13.87
CA ARG A 117 16.32 -3.46 13.89
C ARG A 117 16.32 -4.28 15.19
N SER A 118 15.27 -4.15 15.98
CA SER A 118 15.18 -4.79 17.30
C SER A 118 14.89 -6.30 17.22
N PRO A 119 15.28 -7.08 18.24
CA PRO A 119 14.84 -8.47 18.38
C PRO A 119 13.31 -8.64 18.43
N GLN A 120 12.58 -7.63 18.92
CA GLN A 120 11.13 -7.60 18.99
C GLN A 120 10.49 -7.55 17.61
N ILE A 121 11.01 -6.73 16.68
CA ILE A 121 10.63 -6.77 15.26
C ILE A 121 10.86 -8.17 14.70
N LYS A 122 12.05 -8.74 14.93
CA LYS A 122 12.37 -10.08 14.43
C LYS A 122 11.35 -11.11 14.95
N SER A 123 10.96 -11.01 16.21
CA SER A 123 9.98 -11.91 16.85
C SER A 123 8.55 -11.72 16.31
N ALA A 124 8.14 -10.48 16.05
CA ALA A 124 6.86 -10.16 15.44
C ALA A 124 6.76 -10.68 14.00
N VAL A 125 7.83 -10.51 13.20
CA VAL A 125 7.92 -11.06 11.83
C VAL A 125 7.85 -12.59 11.84
N HIS A 126 8.53 -13.28 12.75
CA HIS A 126 8.43 -14.75 12.88
C HIS A 126 7.02 -15.20 13.27
N SER A 127 6.33 -14.44 14.14
CA SER A 127 4.96 -14.75 14.54
C SER A 127 3.98 -14.61 13.37
N LEU A 128 4.15 -13.57 12.53
CA LEU A 128 3.41 -13.44 11.28
C LEU A 128 3.73 -14.57 10.31
N ASP A 129 5.01 -14.94 10.15
CA ASP A 129 5.42 -16.05 9.30
C ASP A 129 4.74 -17.37 9.70
N GLN A 130 4.66 -17.68 11.00
CA GLN A 130 3.93 -18.86 11.49
C GLN A 130 2.43 -18.83 11.11
N ALA A 131 1.80 -17.66 11.17
CA ALA A 131 0.43 -17.49 10.71
C ALA A 131 0.30 -17.71 9.19
N LEU A 132 1.29 -17.28 8.40
CA LEU A 132 1.33 -17.52 6.95
C LEU A 132 1.57 -18.99 6.60
N GLN A 133 2.41 -19.71 7.35
CA GLN A 133 2.55 -21.16 7.20
C GLN A 133 1.21 -21.87 7.43
N TYR A 134 0.46 -21.45 8.45
CA TYR A 134 -0.88 -21.97 8.74
C TYR A 134 -1.87 -21.64 7.61
N LEU A 135 -1.87 -20.41 7.09
CA LEU A 135 -2.68 -19.99 5.95
C LEU A 135 -2.39 -20.85 4.71
N ASN A 136 -1.11 -20.99 4.35
CA ASN A 136 -0.68 -21.79 3.21
C ASN A 136 -1.13 -23.25 3.35
N ARG A 137 -1.02 -23.84 4.56
CA ARG A 137 -1.54 -25.18 4.83
C ARG A 137 -3.05 -25.28 4.61
N ILE A 138 -3.84 -24.30 5.06
CA ILE A 138 -5.29 -24.29 4.84
C ILE A 138 -5.62 -24.21 3.35
N ILE A 139 -4.96 -23.32 2.60
CA ILE A 139 -5.18 -23.17 1.15
C ILE A 139 -4.94 -24.51 0.44
N LYS A 140 -3.90 -25.24 0.85
CA LYS A 140 -3.59 -26.59 0.36
C LYS A 140 -4.65 -27.63 0.72
N GLU A 141 -4.98 -27.75 2.00
CA GLU A 141 -5.93 -28.75 2.52
C GLU A 141 -7.36 -28.56 1.99
N LYS A 142 -7.72 -27.33 1.64
CA LYS A 142 -9.02 -26.97 1.06
C LYS A 142 -9.03 -26.95 -0.47
N SER A 143 -7.92 -27.31 -1.12
CA SER A 143 -7.76 -27.28 -2.58
C SER A 143 -8.03 -25.90 -3.22
N MET A 144 -7.80 -24.81 -2.49
CA MET A 144 -8.16 -23.45 -2.91
C MET A 144 -7.07 -22.78 -3.76
N ARG A 145 -5.96 -23.47 -4.08
CA ARG A 145 -4.81 -22.87 -4.77
C ARG A 145 -5.16 -22.20 -6.10
N ASP A 146 -6.13 -22.75 -6.83
CA ASP A 146 -6.57 -22.24 -8.12
C ASP A 146 -7.80 -21.31 -8.02
N GLU A 147 -8.30 -21.11 -6.81
CA GLU A 147 -9.53 -20.34 -6.52
C GLU A 147 -9.27 -18.99 -5.85
N ILE A 148 -8.12 -18.84 -5.15
CA ILE A 148 -7.82 -17.66 -4.33
C ILE A 148 -6.50 -16.99 -4.73
N ASN A 149 -6.56 -15.67 -4.90
CA ASN A 149 -5.40 -14.80 -4.90
C ASN A 149 -5.16 -14.29 -3.47
N VAL A 150 -3.91 -14.29 -3.05
CA VAL A 150 -3.47 -13.69 -1.79
C VAL A 150 -2.54 -12.53 -2.12
N VAL A 151 -2.87 -11.33 -1.64
CA VAL A 151 -2.04 -10.13 -1.81
C VAL A 151 -1.69 -9.59 -0.43
N MET A 152 -0.43 -9.21 -0.25
CA MET A 152 0.08 -8.65 0.99
C MET A 152 0.91 -7.41 0.69
N PHE A 153 0.68 -6.34 1.43
CA PHE A 153 1.50 -5.13 1.36
C PHE A 153 1.53 -4.39 2.67
N SER A 154 2.46 -3.44 2.80
CA SER A 154 2.46 -2.45 3.88
C SER A 154 2.12 -1.06 3.37
N ASP A 155 1.69 -0.22 4.27
CA ASP A 155 1.46 1.19 4.06
C ASP A 155 2.73 2.04 4.10
N HIS A 156 3.73 1.64 4.89
CA HIS A 156 5.06 2.26 4.95
C HIS A 156 6.11 1.34 5.58
N GLY A 157 7.36 1.81 5.59
CA GLY A 157 8.44 1.26 6.40
C GLY A 157 8.59 1.94 7.78
N MET A 158 9.80 1.91 8.34
CA MET A 158 10.13 2.41 9.69
C MET A 158 11.62 2.78 9.76
N THR A 159 11.95 3.93 10.36
CA THR A 159 13.35 4.35 10.59
C THR A 159 13.64 4.48 12.08
N GLU A 160 14.91 4.39 12.46
CA GLU A 160 15.37 4.62 13.84
C GLU A 160 15.11 6.07 14.27
N LEU A 161 14.80 6.22 15.57
CA LEU A 161 14.56 7.49 16.24
C LEU A 161 15.50 7.65 17.44
N LYS A 162 15.99 8.87 17.67
CA LYS A 162 16.90 9.19 18.78
C LYS A 162 16.35 10.28 19.67
N TRP A 163 15.44 9.92 20.56
CA TRP A 163 15.08 10.81 21.66
C TRP A 163 16.18 10.78 22.73
N MET A 164 16.52 11.89 23.39
CA MET A 164 16.02 13.27 23.24
C MET A 164 16.93 14.17 22.38
N GLU A 165 17.91 13.58 21.70
CA GLU A 165 18.93 14.29 20.90
C GLU A 165 18.30 14.94 19.66
N ASN A 166 17.46 14.20 18.94
CA ASN A 166 16.88 14.62 17.66
C ASN A 166 15.42 15.07 17.82
N VAL A 167 15.14 15.89 18.83
CA VAL A 167 13.80 16.47 19.06
C VAL A 167 13.82 17.97 18.80
N ILE A 168 12.96 18.42 17.89
CA ILE A 168 12.69 19.83 17.62
C ILE A 168 11.50 20.26 18.48
N GLU A 169 11.75 21.20 19.39
CA GLU A 169 10.74 21.77 20.29
C GLU A 169 10.29 23.14 19.73
N LEU A 170 9.07 23.21 19.20
CA LEU A 170 8.55 24.39 18.51
C LEU A 170 8.45 25.61 19.43
N ASP A 171 8.15 25.40 20.71
CA ASP A 171 7.99 26.48 21.69
C ASP A 171 9.28 27.25 22.00
N LYS A 172 10.44 26.73 21.57
CA LYS A 172 11.73 27.45 21.62
C LYS A 172 11.89 28.49 20.51
N TYR A 173 11.11 28.40 19.44
CA TYR A 173 11.26 29.22 18.23
C TYR A 173 10.03 30.09 17.94
N THR A 174 8.86 29.70 18.42
CA THR A 174 7.63 30.50 18.29
C THR A 174 6.76 30.34 19.53
N SER A 175 6.05 31.41 19.89
CA SER A 175 5.02 31.30 20.93
C SER A 175 3.88 30.40 20.45
N MET A 176 3.54 29.38 21.24
CA MET A 176 2.42 28.49 20.93
C MET A 176 1.06 29.22 20.98
N SER A 177 0.97 30.38 21.64
CA SER A 177 -0.22 31.24 21.61
C SER A 177 -0.47 31.90 20.24
N ASN A 178 0.51 31.87 19.33
CA ASN A 178 0.36 32.31 17.94
C ASN A 178 -0.26 31.23 17.05
N ILE A 179 -0.37 29.98 17.53
CA ILE A 179 -0.85 28.83 16.77
C ILE A 179 -2.32 28.57 17.15
N ILE A 180 -3.23 28.68 16.18
CA ILE A 180 -4.66 28.36 16.38
C ILE A 180 -4.84 26.86 16.51
N LYS A 181 -4.13 26.10 15.65
CA LYS A 181 -4.21 24.65 15.62
C LYS A 181 -2.88 24.05 15.20
N MET A 182 -2.47 23.02 15.93
CA MET A 182 -1.38 22.12 15.57
C MET A 182 -1.99 20.72 15.46
N MET A 183 -1.68 20.03 14.37
CA MET A 183 -2.05 18.64 14.17
C MET A 183 -0.80 17.80 14.01
N ASP A 184 -0.83 16.65 14.70
CA ASP A 184 0.23 15.66 14.76
C ASP A 184 1.50 16.11 15.50
N ARG A 185 2.40 15.15 15.72
CA ARG A 185 3.77 15.30 16.23
C ARG A 185 4.63 14.27 15.51
N GLY A 186 5.88 14.63 15.22
CA GLY A 186 6.84 13.73 14.58
C GLY A 186 7.32 14.27 13.25
N PRO A 187 7.35 13.45 12.17
CA PRO A 187 7.97 13.85 10.92
C PRO A 187 7.22 14.91 10.14
N VAL A 188 5.89 14.90 10.17
CA VAL A 188 5.07 15.85 9.43
C VAL A 188 4.05 16.48 10.37
N VAL A 189 4.19 17.77 10.60
CA VAL A 189 3.34 18.53 11.53
C VAL A 189 2.62 19.62 10.75
N SER A 190 1.30 19.71 10.95
CA SER A 190 0.45 20.71 10.31
C SER A 190 0.15 21.86 11.28
N LEU A 191 0.44 23.09 10.84
CA LEU A 191 0.22 24.30 11.64
C LEU A 191 -0.74 25.28 10.94
N TRP A 192 -1.67 25.82 11.74
CA TRP A 192 -2.51 26.96 11.39
C TRP A 192 -2.21 28.12 12.36
N PRO A 193 -1.28 29.02 12.01
CA PRO A 193 -1.03 30.24 12.78
C PRO A 193 -2.20 31.22 12.73
N LYS A 194 -2.24 32.16 13.68
CA LYS A 194 -3.05 33.38 13.55
C LYS A 194 -2.64 34.15 12.30
N GLN A 195 -3.61 34.79 11.64
CA GLN A 195 -3.39 35.42 10.34
C GLN A 195 -2.30 36.49 10.37
N ASP A 196 -2.29 37.33 11.41
CA ASP A 196 -1.29 38.38 11.64
C ASP A 196 0.08 37.85 12.10
N LYS A 197 0.16 36.56 12.48
CA LYS A 197 1.37 35.88 12.95
C LYS A 197 1.96 34.90 11.95
N CYS A 198 1.28 34.62 10.84
CA CYS A 198 1.68 33.56 9.91
C CYS A 198 3.11 33.76 9.36
N GLU A 199 3.46 34.98 8.96
CA GLU A 199 4.78 35.26 8.40
C GLU A 199 5.88 35.24 9.48
N GLU A 200 5.59 35.74 10.68
CA GLU A 200 6.50 35.67 11.84
C GLU A 200 6.83 34.21 12.19
N VAL A 201 5.80 33.36 12.30
CA VAL A 201 5.95 31.92 12.58
C VAL A 201 6.75 31.23 11.47
N TYR A 202 6.42 31.51 10.20
CA TYR A 202 7.15 30.95 9.07
C TYR A 202 8.63 31.30 9.10
N GLN A 203 8.98 32.57 9.28
CA GLN A 203 10.37 33.04 9.28
C GLN A 203 11.17 32.50 10.46
N ASN A 204 10.56 32.37 11.64
CA ASN A 204 11.23 31.82 12.80
C ASN A 204 11.51 30.32 12.64
N LEU A 205 10.50 29.56 12.21
CA LEU A 205 10.63 28.11 12.04
C LEU A 205 11.51 27.75 10.84
N SER A 206 11.58 28.58 9.79
CA SER A 206 12.44 28.34 8.62
C SER A 206 13.94 28.42 8.92
N LYS A 207 14.34 28.96 10.09
CA LYS A 207 15.73 29.00 10.56
C LYS A 207 16.15 27.74 11.32
N VAL A 208 15.19 26.86 11.64
CA VAL A 208 15.45 25.66 12.42
C VAL A 208 16.06 24.60 11.52
N ASN A 209 17.25 24.10 11.90
CA ASN A 209 17.91 23.02 11.19
C ASN A 209 17.15 21.70 11.33
N ASN A 210 17.38 20.77 10.40
CA ASN A 210 16.85 19.41 10.38
C ASN A 210 15.32 19.31 10.24
N MET A 211 14.68 20.39 9.80
CA MET A 211 13.33 20.35 9.24
C MET A 211 13.20 21.38 8.13
N LYS A 212 12.18 21.21 7.30
CA LYS A 212 11.74 22.20 6.32
C LYS A 212 10.35 22.69 6.67
N VAL A 213 10.12 23.98 6.44
CA VAL A 213 8.82 24.63 6.61
C VAL A 213 8.32 25.01 5.24
N TYR A 214 7.15 24.52 4.87
CA TYR A 214 6.53 24.85 3.59
C TYR A 214 5.25 25.65 3.84
N LYS A 215 5.13 26.80 3.16
CA LYS A 215 3.79 27.30 2.84
C LYS A 215 3.14 26.33 1.87
N LYS A 216 1.81 26.26 1.86
CA LYS A 216 1.05 25.31 1.02
C LYS A 216 1.52 25.26 -0.45
N GLN A 217 1.78 26.41 -1.07
CA GLN A 217 2.25 26.50 -2.45
C GLN A 217 3.70 26.05 -2.68
N GLU A 218 4.51 26.01 -1.62
CA GLU A 218 5.94 25.65 -1.65
C GLU A 218 6.15 24.15 -1.46
N ILE A 219 5.10 23.41 -1.08
CA ILE A 219 5.16 21.95 -0.90
C ILE A 219 5.53 21.31 -2.25
N PRO A 220 6.58 20.45 -2.28
CA PRO A 220 7.06 19.83 -3.51
C PRO A 220 5.99 19.09 -4.32
N ASP A 221 5.94 19.33 -5.62
CA ASP A 221 4.97 18.71 -6.55
C ASP A 221 5.01 17.18 -6.50
N ARG A 222 6.22 16.60 -6.36
CA ARG A 222 6.44 15.15 -6.27
C ARG A 222 5.73 14.47 -5.09
N TYR A 223 5.34 15.22 -4.06
CA TYR A 223 4.57 14.67 -2.95
C TYR A 223 3.10 14.46 -3.30
N HIS A 224 2.60 15.06 -4.39
CA HIS A 224 1.19 15.03 -4.77
C HIS A 224 0.22 15.44 -3.64
N TYR A 225 0.72 16.19 -2.65
CA TYR A 225 0.03 16.49 -1.40
C TYR A 225 -0.62 17.88 -1.37
N ARG A 226 0.05 18.89 -1.95
CA ARG A 226 -0.28 20.33 -1.77
C ARG A 226 -1.71 20.73 -2.14
N ASN A 227 -2.34 20.00 -3.05
CA ASN A 227 -3.69 20.30 -3.53
C ASN A 227 -4.80 19.78 -2.59
N GLY A 228 -4.45 19.05 -1.52
CA GLY A 228 -5.41 18.55 -0.56
C GLY A 228 -6.19 19.67 0.14
N ARG A 229 -7.50 19.48 0.29
CA ARG A 229 -8.40 20.47 0.92
C ARG A 229 -8.08 20.74 2.40
N PHE A 230 -7.44 19.77 3.07
CA PHE A 230 -7.10 19.85 4.50
C PHE A 230 -5.63 20.16 4.76
N VAL A 231 -4.82 20.35 3.71
CA VAL A 231 -3.43 20.79 3.86
C VAL A 231 -3.40 22.13 4.59
N SER A 232 -2.58 22.20 5.63
CA SER A 232 -2.44 23.33 6.53
C SER A 232 -1.78 24.55 5.88
N THR A 233 -1.83 25.69 6.57
CA THR A 233 -1.16 26.92 6.10
C THR A 233 0.35 26.73 6.04
N LEU A 234 0.92 26.13 7.10
CA LEU A 234 2.33 25.76 7.18
C LEU A 234 2.44 24.25 7.47
N THR A 235 3.17 23.54 6.60
CA THR A 235 3.52 22.12 6.80
C THR A 235 4.98 22.02 7.17
N LEU A 236 5.28 21.45 8.33
CA LEU A 236 6.63 21.14 8.78
C LEU A 236 6.97 19.72 8.38
N VAL A 237 8.17 19.50 7.84
CA VAL A 237 8.68 18.19 7.46
C VAL A 237 10.08 17.99 8.04
N ALA A 238 10.22 17.12 9.01
CA ALA A 238 11.49 16.78 9.65
C ALA A 238 12.40 15.97 8.69
N GLU A 239 13.70 16.11 8.85
CA GLU A 239 14.66 15.18 8.26
C GLU A 239 14.56 13.79 8.93
N PRO A 240 14.87 12.69 8.23
CA PRO A 240 14.82 11.35 8.81
C PRO A 240 15.57 11.23 10.14
N GLY A 241 14.93 10.60 11.13
CA GLY A 241 15.47 10.43 12.48
C GLY A 241 15.25 11.64 13.42
N TRP A 242 14.68 12.74 12.93
CA TRP A 242 14.22 13.88 13.74
C TRP A 242 12.73 13.80 14.05
N PHE A 243 12.34 14.43 15.15
CA PHE A 243 10.95 14.45 15.65
C PHE A 243 10.53 15.85 16.04
N ILE A 244 9.42 16.35 15.46
CA ILE A 244 8.88 17.67 15.78
C ILE A 244 7.77 17.54 16.83
N ALA A 245 7.87 18.30 17.91
CA ALA A 245 6.80 18.42 18.90
C ALA A 245 6.71 19.86 19.43
N GLU A 246 5.64 20.16 20.16
CA GLU A 246 5.53 21.42 20.89
C GLU A 246 6.74 21.58 21.84
N ASN A 247 6.96 20.57 22.69
CA ASN A 247 8.14 20.38 23.53
C ASN A 247 8.30 18.90 23.91
N LYS A 248 9.41 18.57 24.56
CA LYS A 248 9.73 17.20 25.03
C LYS A 248 8.67 16.61 25.98
N GLY A 249 7.97 17.45 26.75
CA GLY A 249 6.89 17.01 27.65
C GLY A 249 5.63 16.56 26.93
N LYS A 250 5.49 16.84 25.62
CA LYS A 250 4.35 16.45 24.78
C LYS A 250 4.66 15.30 23.82
N LEU A 251 5.83 14.68 23.95
CA LEU A 251 6.19 13.52 23.13
C LEU A 251 5.25 12.33 23.40
N PRO A 252 4.97 11.49 22.40
CA PRO A 252 4.09 10.33 22.54
C PRO A 252 4.79 9.17 23.25
N PHE A 253 5.07 9.32 24.54
CA PHE A 253 5.55 8.23 25.37
C PHE A 253 4.54 7.08 25.38
N TRP A 254 5.04 5.85 25.40
CA TRP A 254 4.20 4.66 25.47
C TRP A 254 4.23 4.03 26.87
N LYS A 255 3.20 3.22 27.18
CA LYS A 255 3.09 2.56 28.47
C LYS A 255 3.92 1.28 28.50
N ASN A 256 5.18 1.42 28.91
CA ASN A 256 6.14 0.32 29.04
C ASN A 256 6.21 -0.28 30.47
N SER A 257 5.49 0.28 31.43
CA SER A 257 5.43 -0.17 32.81
C SER A 257 4.00 -0.09 33.36
N THR A 258 3.79 -0.51 34.62
CA THR A 258 2.49 -0.45 35.29
C THR A 258 2.05 0.99 35.65
N GLY A 259 3.00 1.93 35.68
CA GLY A 259 2.78 3.33 35.99
C GLY A 259 2.28 4.16 34.80
N GLY A 260 2.82 5.39 34.68
CA GLY A 260 2.52 6.30 33.59
C GLY A 260 3.15 5.89 32.25
N ALA A 261 2.83 6.63 31.19
CA ALA A 261 3.49 6.48 29.90
C ALA A 261 4.86 7.16 29.95
N GLU A 262 5.91 6.37 30.09
CA GLU A 262 7.30 6.84 30.22
C GLU A 262 8.23 6.23 29.16
N GLY A 263 7.74 5.25 28.40
CA GLY A 263 8.49 4.54 27.36
C GLY A 263 8.83 5.47 26.20
N TRP A 264 10.11 5.52 25.84
CA TRP A 264 10.56 6.28 24.68
C TRP A 264 10.26 5.50 23.40
N GLN A 265 10.04 6.25 22.33
CA GLN A 265 9.93 5.70 20.99
C GLN A 265 11.34 5.58 20.40
N HIS A 266 11.58 4.47 19.71
CA HIS A 266 12.87 4.10 19.12
C HIS A 266 12.79 3.94 17.60
N GLY A 267 11.58 3.89 17.04
CA GLY A 267 11.33 3.99 15.62
C GLY A 267 10.19 4.94 15.31
N TRP A 268 10.21 5.55 14.13
CA TRP A 268 9.08 6.31 13.62
C TRP A 268 9.01 6.30 12.09
N HIS A 269 7.90 6.77 11.55
CA HIS A 269 7.63 6.89 10.11
C HIS A 269 6.78 8.13 9.81
N GLY A 270 6.68 8.51 8.54
CA GLY A 270 5.96 9.71 8.07
C GLY A 270 6.83 10.69 7.29
N TYR A 271 8.12 10.40 7.19
CA TYR A 271 9.12 11.21 6.51
C TYR A 271 8.90 11.27 4.99
N ASP A 272 9.86 11.87 4.27
CA ASP A 272 9.93 11.84 2.81
C ASP A 272 9.75 10.41 2.30
N ASN A 273 8.75 10.22 1.43
CA ASN A 273 8.35 8.90 0.95
C ASN A 273 9.39 8.22 0.05
N GLU A 274 10.38 8.97 -0.46
CA GLU A 274 11.51 8.41 -1.20
C GLU A 274 12.69 7.99 -0.29
N PHE A 275 12.61 8.26 1.02
CA PHE A 275 13.62 7.80 1.97
C PHE A 275 13.60 6.27 2.07
N ILE A 276 14.77 5.63 2.01
CA ILE A 276 14.89 4.18 1.87
C ILE A 276 14.18 3.41 2.99
N ASP A 277 14.21 3.91 4.22
CA ASP A 277 13.58 3.23 5.36
C ASP A 277 12.05 3.38 5.35
N MET A 278 11.46 4.28 4.55
CA MET A 278 10.01 4.41 4.39
C MET A 278 9.43 3.42 3.37
N ARG A 279 10.29 2.69 2.64
CA ARG A 279 9.84 1.69 1.67
C ARG A 279 9.10 0.55 2.37
N GLY A 280 7.89 0.29 1.87
CA GLY A 280 7.09 -0.87 2.24
C GLY A 280 7.39 -2.10 1.38
N PHE A 281 6.64 -3.17 1.58
CA PHE A 281 6.76 -4.40 0.83
C PHE A 281 5.48 -4.71 0.03
N PHE A 282 5.62 -5.55 -1.00
CA PHE A 282 4.50 -6.13 -1.73
C PHE A 282 4.81 -7.57 -2.12
N LEU A 283 3.89 -8.48 -1.79
CA LEU A 283 3.89 -9.89 -2.18
C LEU A 283 2.52 -10.29 -2.71
N ALA A 284 2.50 -11.19 -3.67
CA ALA A 284 1.24 -11.79 -4.11
C ALA A 284 1.45 -13.23 -4.56
N GLN A 285 0.49 -14.10 -4.29
CA GLN A 285 0.45 -15.46 -4.82
C GLN A 285 -0.95 -15.81 -5.28
N GLY A 286 -1.05 -16.80 -6.17
CA GLY A 286 -2.33 -17.29 -6.66
C GLY A 286 -2.38 -17.36 -8.19
N PRO A 287 -3.52 -17.81 -8.72
CA PRO A 287 -3.69 -18.18 -10.12
C PRO A 287 -3.61 -17.01 -11.11
N ASP A 288 -3.74 -15.75 -10.66
CA ASP A 288 -3.53 -14.58 -11.51
C ASP A 288 -2.07 -14.10 -11.55
N PHE A 289 -1.24 -14.54 -10.61
CA PHE A 289 0.14 -14.10 -10.46
C PHE A 289 1.12 -15.09 -11.07
N LYS A 290 2.23 -14.59 -11.59
CA LYS A 290 3.38 -15.44 -11.95
C LYS A 290 3.96 -16.10 -10.69
N THR A 291 4.60 -17.25 -10.87
CA THR A 291 5.25 -18.00 -9.80
C THR A 291 6.75 -17.74 -9.81
N ASN A 292 7.37 -17.70 -8.64
CA ASN A 292 8.80 -17.45 -8.45
C ASN A 292 9.30 -16.22 -9.23
N PHE A 293 8.51 -15.14 -9.23
CA PHE A 293 8.78 -13.95 -10.04
C PHE A 293 9.23 -12.79 -9.15
N ARG A 294 10.36 -12.17 -9.52
CA ARG A 294 10.87 -10.93 -8.91
C ARG A 294 10.48 -9.77 -9.80
N ALA A 295 9.73 -8.82 -9.25
CA ALA A 295 9.30 -7.62 -9.94
C ALA A 295 10.13 -6.41 -9.46
N GLY A 296 10.39 -5.48 -10.38
CA GLY A 296 10.99 -4.21 -10.03
C GLY A 296 10.06 -3.36 -9.14
N PRO A 297 10.56 -2.25 -8.56
CA PRO A 297 9.81 -1.45 -7.60
C PRO A 297 8.48 -0.88 -8.14
N ILE A 298 7.48 -0.81 -7.26
CA ILE A 298 6.16 -0.23 -7.54
C ILE A 298 5.85 0.92 -6.57
N ARG A 299 4.77 1.66 -6.81
CA ARG A 299 4.24 2.67 -5.89
C ARG A 299 2.92 2.21 -5.27
N SER A 300 2.59 2.72 -4.08
CA SER A 300 1.32 2.41 -3.39
C SER A 300 0.09 2.60 -4.30
N VAL A 301 0.06 3.67 -5.10
CA VAL A 301 -1.02 3.96 -6.06
C VAL A 301 -1.18 2.91 -7.17
N ASP A 302 -0.18 2.07 -7.43
CA ASP A 302 -0.24 1.03 -8.47
C ASP A 302 -1.06 -0.18 -8.02
N VAL A 303 -1.15 -0.40 -6.70
CA VAL A 303 -1.78 -1.58 -6.10
C VAL A 303 -3.25 -1.68 -6.45
N TYR A 304 -3.98 -0.56 -6.49
CA TYR A 304 -5.41 -0.53 -6.83
C TYR A 304 -5.72 -1.23 -8.16
N ASN A 305 -4.92 -1.00 -9.20
CA ASN A 305 -5.11 -1.64 -10.51
C ASN A 305 -4.89 -3.16 -10.45
N ILE A 306 -3.96 -3.63 -9.61
CA ILE A 306 -3.73 -5.06 -9.38
C ILE A 306 -4.97 -5.68 -8.72
N LEU A 307 -5.49 -5.05 -7.65
CA LEU A 307 -6.67 -5.55 -6.94
C LEU A 307 -7.89 -5.63 -7.86
N CYS A 308 -8.18 -4.55 -8.59
CA CYS A 308 -9.24 -4.49 -9.61
C CYS A 308 -9.10 -5.61 -10.64
N ARG A 309 -7.89 -5.82 -11.17
CA ARG A 309 -7.64 -6.90 -12.14
C ARG A 309 -7.90 -8.28 -11.56
N THR A 310 -7.44 -8.56 -10.34
CA THR A 310 -7.65 -9.87 -9.68
C THR A 310 -9.12 -10.15 -9.35
N LEU A 311 -9.91 -9.09 -9.09
CA LEU A 311 -11.34 -9.18 -8.83
C LEU A 311 -12.20 -9.16 -10.10
N GLY A 312 -11.61 -8.93 -11.27
CA GLY A 312 -12.38 -8.76 -12.52
C GLY A 312 -13.27 -7.51 -12.52
N ILE A 313 -12.90 -6.46 -11.78
CA ILE A 313 -13.63 -5.19 -11.68
C ILE A 313 -12.88 -4.13 -12.48
N GLU A 314 -13.56 -3.39 -13.35
CA GLU A 314 -12.95 -2.27 -14.08
C GLU A 314 -12.44 -1.20 -13.10
N PRO A 315 -11.15 -0.82 -13.16
CA PRO A 315 -10.62 0.22 -12.27
C PRO A 315 -11.20 1.59 -12.64
N LEU A 316 -11.60 2.36 -11.62
CA LEU A 316 -11.91 3.78 -11.81
C LEU A 316 -10.63 4.57 -12.19
N PRO A 317 -10.75 5.76 -12.80
CA PRO A 317 -9.60 6.61 -13.08
C PRO A 317 -8.76 6.84 -11.81
N ASN A 318 -7.47 6.52 -11.89
CA ASN A 318 -6.54 6.57 -10.77
C ASN A 318 -5.13 6.94 -11.25
N ASN A 319 -4.21 7.14 -10.31
CA ASN A 319 -2.84 7.58 -10.61
C ASN A 319 -1.83 6.42 -10.75
N GLY A 320 -2.27 5.17 -10.60
CA GLY A 320 -1.44 3.99 -10.80
C GLY A 320 -1.04 3.81 -12.26
N SER A 321 0.15 3.24 -12.48
CA SER A 321 0.67 2.95 -13.81
C SER A 321 0.62 1.46 -14.07
N TRP A 322 -0.20 1.05 -15.03
CA TRP A 322 -0.33 -0.36 -15.40
C TRP A 322 0.98 -0.99 -15.88
N SER A 323 1.79 -0.25 -16.64
CA SER A 323 3.07 -0.74 -17.17
C SER A 323 4.10 -1.07 -16.09
N ARG A 324 3.94 -0.56 -14.86
CA ARG A 324 4.80 -0.95 -13.71
C ARG A 324 4.45 -2.30 -13.12
N VAL A 325 3.22 -2.78 -13.32
CA VAL A 325 2.68 -3.92 -12.58
C VAL A 325 2.24 -5.09 -13.46
N GLU A 326 1.98 -4.85 -14.75
CA GLU A 326 1.42 -5.85 -15.65
C GLU A 326 2.27 -7.11 -15.77
N SER A 327 3.60 -6.98 -15.70
CA SER A 327 4.52 -8.10 -15.82
C SER A 327 4.43 -9.10 -14.67
N MET A 328 3.80 -8.75 -13.55
CA MET A 328 3.58 -9.61 -12.39
C MET A 328 2.45 -10.63 -12.62
N LEU A 329 1.54 -10.33 -13.54
CA LEU A 329 0.33 -11.11 -13.76
C LEU A 329 0.54 -12.11 -14.90
N ARG A 330 -0.19 -13.22 -14.86
CA ARG A 330 -0.24 -14.19 -15.97
C ARG A 330 -1.06 -13.61 -17.12
N SER A 331 -0.64 -13.91 -18.34
CA SER A 331 -1.42 -13.54 -19.51
C SER A 331 -2.74 -14.34 -19.53
N SER A 332 -3.84 -13.76 -20.04
CA SER A 332 -5.10 -14.49 -20.22
C SER A 332 -4.96 -15.69 -21.16
N THR A 333 -3.86 -15.75 -21.92
CA THR A 333 -3.46 -16.82 -22.85
C THR A 333 -2.72 -17.99 -22.19
N ASP A 334 -2.24 -17.87 -20.95
CA ASP A 334 -1.52 -18.95 -20.25
C ASP A 334 -2.44 -20.03 -19.64
N VAL A 335 -3.77 -19.85 -19.75
CA VAL A 335 -4.70 -20.96 -19.55
C VAL A 335 -4.67 -21.77 -20.84
N THR A 336 -3.82 -22.80 -20.88
CA THR A 336 -3.91 -23.88 -21.86
C THR A 336 -5.33 -24.44 -21.81
N ARG A 337 -6.23 -23.93 -22.66
CA ARG A 337 -7.45 -24.65 -23.00
C ARG A 337 -6.98 -26.00 -23.56
N PRO A 338 -7.55 -27.13 -23.14
CA PRO A 338 -7.30 -28.41 -23.78
C PRO A 338 -8.00 -28.45 -25.16
N ALA A 339 -7.70 -27.48 -26.04
CA ALA A 339 -8.18 -27.45 -27.41
C ALA A 339 -7.59 -28.64 -28.20
N LEU A 340 -6.41 -29.13 -27.82
CA LEU A 340 -5.78 -30.30 -28.43
C LEU A 340 -6.52 -31.61 -28.13
N ILE A 341 -7.26 -31.72 -27.02
CA ILE A 341 -8.01 -32.95 -26.69
C ILE A 341 -9.31 -33.00 -27.49
N TYR A 342 -9.98 -31.86 -27.71
CA TYR A 342 -11.19 -31.79 -28.52
C TYR A 342 -10.92 -32.02 -30.02
N SER A 343 -9.79 -31.54 -30.55
CA SER A 343 -9.42 -31.82 -31.95
C SER A 343 -9.08 -33.29 -32.18
N LEU A 344 -8.40 -33.95 -31.21
CA LEU A 344 -8.10 -35.38 -31.27
C LEU A 344 -9.37 -36.24 -31.17
N LEU A 345 -10.29 -35.91 -30.27
CA LEU A 345 -11.56 -36.62 -30.14
C LEU A 345 -12.48 -36.45 -31.36
N LEU A 346 -12.56 -35.26 -31.96
CA LEU A 346 -13.30 -35.07 -33.21
C LEU A 346 -12.69 -35.85 -34.38
N SER A 347 -11.35 -35.89 -34.49
CA SER A 347 -10.69 -36.66 -35.55
C SER A 347 -10.90 -38.17 -35.40
N LEU A 348 -10.93 -38.68 -34.16
CA LEU A 348 -11.26 -40.09 -33.89
C LEU A 348 -12.73 -40.42 -34.18
N LEU A 349 -13.66 -39.51 -33.87
CA LEU A 349 -15.08 -39.68 -34.19
C LEU A 349 -15.36 -39.66 -35.70
N LEU A 350 -14.64 -38.84 -36.47
CA LEU A 350 -14.74 -38.78 -37.93
C LEU A 350 -14.15 -40.02 -38.60
N LEU A 351 -13.03 -40.56 -38.08
CA LEU A 351 -12.43 -41.81 -38.56
C LEU A 351 -13.32 -43.03 -38.27
N MET A 352 -14.03 -43.04 -37.15
CA MET A 352 -14.99 -44.10 -36.80
C MET A 352 -16.28 -44.08 -37.64
N GLN A 353 -16.64 -42.93 -38.22
CA GLN A 353 -17.81 -42.81 -39.11
C GLN A 353 -17.50 -43.18 -40.56
N SER A 354 -16.24 -43.19 -40.98
CA SER A 354 -15.83 -43.60 -42.33
C SER A 354 -15.72 -45.11 -42.55
N GLU A 355 -15.91 -45.94 -41.51
CA GLU A 355 -15.90 -47.42 -41.64
C GLU A 355 -17.31 -48.06 -41.61
N ILE A 356 -18.39 -47.27 -41.69
CA ILE A 356 -19.79 -47.77 -41.62
C ILE A 356 -20.55 -47.54 -42.95
N PHE A 357 -19.86 -47.36 -44.09
CA PHE A 357 -20.49 -47.39 -45.42
C PHE A 357 -19.73 -48.24 -46.42
#